data_AF-A0A2H5VLD6-F1
#
_entry.id   AF-A0A2H5VLD6-F1
#
_cell.length_a   1.000
_cell.length_b   1.000
_cell.length_c   1.000
_cell.angle_alpha   90.00
_cell.angle_beta   90.00
_cell.angle_gamma   90.00
#
_symmetry.space_group_name_H-M   'P 1'
#
loop_
_entity.id
_entity.type
_entity.pdbx_description
1 polymer ?
#
loop_
_entity_poly.entity_id
_entity_poly.type
_entity_poly.pdbx_seq_one_letter_code
_entity_poly.pdbx_strand_id
1 'polypeptide(L)'
;MLFARSEQLRLPQNEHILQPAPLLVVFINEQRDARIRANVPHALQARSGDALGLCVEDRVERHSIVSEADGHHVRFSLRAGRRQARHARSLDQRFGPRRQHTHIAYRTDARSTNRPRDEALFRTLTARFHCSSIDAMTARGILFNAAGRVRAGWRASVFFALFFAFGPFGGMLLGFLYGALTGAPSMNDRSSAPMGALGFHLLTYGALIGGTLAASAICLRWLDRRPFRSLGLQWRERGWWEYTAGFGLAAGMMTALVLATGLLGRLHLSWAERPLGETIRGMLTAFLFFNVAAAFEELLFRGYPLQTLLLDVPPAIAVSAPSLLFGLGHMGNPNASTLGVCNTVLAGVWLSIAYLKTRRLWLPIGLHAGWNFTMSAIYGLTVSGIQERIGASLCRAVQDGPAWLTGGSYGPEGGLLATGVLIGTSLWLWRTPHLRPSEEAIAAR
;
A
#
# COMPACT_ATOMS: atom_id res chain seq x y z
N MET A 1 -68.85 21.49 -5.05
CA MET A 1 -69.81 21.16 -6.12
C MET A 1 -69.14 21.55 -7.44
N LEU A 2 -68.58 20.55 -8.14
CA LEU A 2 -69.06 19.96 -9.41
C LEU A 2 -68.61 20.80 -10.64
N PHE A 3 -67.99 20.31 -11.72
CA PHE A 3 -67.39 19.03 -12.13
C PHE A 3 -66.52 19.32 -13.39
N ALA A 4 -65.74 18.33 -13.83
CA ALA A 4 -64.65 18.38 -14.83
C ALA A 4 -65.03 18.66 -16.30
N ARG A 5 -64.03 19.04 -17.11
CA ARG A 5 -63.71 18.35 -18.37
C ARG A 5 -62.22 18.48 -18.74
N SER A 6 -61.63 17.32 -19.00
CA SER A 6 -60.24 17.07 -19.42
C SER A 6 -60.12 17.12 -20.94
N GLU A 7 -59.14 17.86 -21.46
CA GLU A 7 -58.60 17.59 -22.80
C GLU A 7 -57.19 16.99 -22.66
N GLN A 8 -57.08 15.74 -23.10
CA GLN A 8 -55.84 14.98 -23.20
C GLN A 8 -55.01 15.50 -24.37
N LEU A 9 -53.98 16.29 -24.10
CA LEU A 9 -52.86 16.46 -25.02
C LEU A 9 -51.96 15.22 -24.90
N ARG A 10 -52.11 14.30 -25.87
CA ARG A 10 -51.21 13.16 -26.09
C ARG A 10 -49.83 13.69 -26.46
N LEU A 11 -48.92 13.73 -25.49
CA LEU A 11 -47.49 13.82 -25.74
C LEU A 11 -46.98 12.44 -26.18
N PRO A 12 -46.17 12.34 -27.25
CA PRO A 12 -45.62 11.06 -27.67
C PRO A 12 -44.70 10.49 -26.58
N GLN A 13 -45.12 9.36 -26.00
CA GLN A 13 -44.24 8.46 -25.26
C GLN A 13 -43.22 7.89 -26.25
N ASN A 14 -42.02 8.45 -26.30
CA ASN A 14 -40.75 7.78 -26.65
C ASN A 14 -39.60 8.80 -26.76
N GLU A 15 -39.24 9.46 -25.65
CA GLU A 15 -37.87 9.94 -25.49
C GLU A 15 -37.09 8.85 -24.74
N HIS A 16 -36.51 7.92 -25.51
CA HIS A 16 -35.47 7.05 -24.99
C HIS A 16 -34.28 7.92 -24.58
N ILE A 17 -34.11 8.14 -23.27
CA ILE A 17 -32.85 8.61 -22.71
C ILE A 17 -31.78 7.62 -23.19
N LEU A 18 -30.86 8.07 -24.04
CA LEU A 18 -29.72 7.28 -24.51
C LEU A 18 -28.91 6.82 -23.29
N GLN A 19 -29.12 5.59 -22.84
CA GLN A 19 -28.22 4.97 -21.88
C GLN A 19 -26.87 4.74 -22.59
N PRO A 20 -25.73 5.11 -21.98
CA PRO A 20 -24.43 4.81 -22.56
C PRO A 20 -24.29 3.29 -22.73
N ALA A 21 -23.79 2.86 -23.89
CA ALA A 21 -23.63 1.44 -24.21
C ALA A 21 -22.80 0.71 -23.12
N PRO A 22 -23.19 -0.50 -22.70
CA PRO A 22 -22.48 -1.24 -21.66
C PRO A 22 -21.08 -1.60 -22.15
N LEU A 23 -20.07 -1.22 -21.36
CA LEU A 23 -18.67 -1.54 -21.64
C LEU A 23 -18.36 -2.89 -21.01
N LEU A 24 -18.28 -3.93 -21.85
CA LEU A 24 -18.02 -5.30 -21.41
C LEU A 24 -16.52 -5.48 -21.18
N VAL A 25 -16.11 -5.64 -19.92
CA VAL A 25 -14.73 -5.97 -19.56
C VAL A 25 -14.58 -7.49 -19.51
N VAL A 26 -13.85 -8.04 -20.48
CA VAL A 26 -13.53 -9.46 -20.56
C VAL A 26 -12.11 -9.66 -20.01
N PHE A 27 -11.99 -10.41 -18.92
CA PHE A 27 -10.68 -10.83 -18.41
C PHE A 27 -10.27 -12.11 -19.12
N ILE A 28 -9.11 -12.11 -19.76
CA ILE A 28 -8.49 -13.27 -20.40
C ILE A 28 -7.28 -13.66 -19.55
N ASN A 29 -7.28 -14.86 -18.98
CA ASN A 29 -6.12 -15.37 -18.24
C ASN A 29 -5.01 -15.85 -19.21
N GLU A 30 -3.81 -16.17 -18.69
CA GLU A 30 -2.70 -16.68 -19.50
C GLU A 30 -3.01 -18.00 -20.24
N GLN A 31 -4.08 -18.69 -19.85
CA GLN A 31 -4.59 -19.93 -20.47
C GLN A 31 -5.69 -19.67 -21.52
N ARG A 32 -6.01 -18.41 -21.82
CA ARG A 32 -7.06 -17.96 -22.77
C ARG A 32 -8.51 -18.23 -22.34
N ASP A 33 -8.77 -18.48 -21.06
CA ASP A 33 -10.14 -18.50 -20.55
C ASP A 33 -10.66 -17.07 -20.39
N ALA A 34 -11.79 -16.78 -21.04
CA ALA A 34 -12.48 -15.51 -20.97
C ALA A 34 -13.68 -15.61 -20.01
N ARG A 35 -13.76 -14.73 -18.99
CA ARG A 35 -14.94 -14.61 -18.12
C ARG A 35 -15.41 -13.15 -18.01
N ILE A 36 -16.71 -12.94 -18.21
CA ILE A 36 -17.39 -11.63 -18.06
C ILE A 36 -17.73 -11.45 -16.57
N ARG A 37 -17.24 -10.38 -15.93
CA ARG A 37 -17.44 -10.20 -14.47
C ARG A 37 -18.08 -8.89 -13.99
N ALA A 38 -18.25 -7.84 -14.80
CA ALA A 38 -18.96 -6.63 -14.35
C ALA A 38 -19.45 -5.72 -15.49
N ASN A 39 -20.54 -4.99 -15.21
CA ASN A 39 -21.03 -3.86 -15.99
C ASN A 39 -20.58 -2.56 -15.29
N VAL A 40 -19.69 -1.76 -15.92
CA VAL A 40 -19.08 -0.57 -15.29
C VAL A 40 -19.57 0.70 -16.01
N PRO A 41 -20.11 1.72 -15.30
CA PRO A 41 -20.74 2.88 -15.95
C PRO A 41 -19.79 3.87 -16.63
N HIS A 42 -18.48 3.86 -16.34
CA HIS A 42 -17.53 4.83 -16.89
C HIS A 42 -16.13 4.24 -17.13
N ALA A 43 -15.48 4.70 -18.20
CA ALA A 43 -14.15 4.27 -18.63
C ALA A 43 -13.04 4.65 -17.63
N LEU A 44 -12.20 3.68 -17.28
CA LEU A 44 -10.94 3.90 -16.57
C LEU A 44 -10.05 4.87 -17.37
N GLN A 45 -9.80 6.05 -16.82
CA GLN A 45 -8.76 6.95 -17.35
C GLN A 45 -7.39 6.41 -16.92
N ALA A 46 -6.63 5.89 -17.88
CA ALA A 46 -5.20 5.69 -17.72
C ALA A 46 -4.51 7.07 -17.65
N ARG A 47 -4.02 7.46 -16.47
CA ARG A 47 -3.07 8.57 -16.35
C ARG A 47 -1.68 8.01 -16.64
N SER A 48 -1.09 8.43 -17.76
CA SER A 48 0.29 8.15 -18.11
C SER A 48 1.24 9.07 -17.34
N GLY A 49 2.27 8.46 -16.72
CA GLY A 49 3.44 9.17 -16.22
C GLY A 49 3.65 9.10 -14.70
N ASP A 50 4.11 7.95 -14.20
CA ASP A 50 4.73 7.86 -12.88
C ASP A 50 6.26 7.81 -13.04
N ALA A 51 6.96 8.75 -12.40
CA ALA A 51 8.42 8.91 -12.44
C ALA A 51 9.21 7.70 -11.86
N LEU A 52 8.52 6.72 -11.27
CA LEU A 52 9.10 5.53 -10.66
C LEU A 52 8.85 4.22 -11.43
N GLY A 53 8.23 4.27 -12.61
CA GLY A 53 7.93 3.05 -13.37
C GLY A 53 7.03 2.07 -12.60
N LEU A 54 6.11 2.61 -11.79
CA LEU A 54 5.08 1.87 -11.05
C LEU A 54 3.97 1.41 -12.01
N CYS A 55 4.33 0.66 -13.05
CA CYS A 55 3.37 0.09 -13.97
C CYS A 55 2.74 -1.15 -13.33
N VAL A 56 1.50 -1.02 -12.83
CA VAL A 56 0.57 -2.15 -12.92
C VAL A 56 0.27 -2.27 -14.41
N GLU A 57 0.77 -3.33 -15.07
CA GLU A 57 0.46 -3.60 -16.48
C GLU A 57 -1.01 -4.01 -16.62
N ASP A 58 -1.92 -3.04 -16.53
CA ASP A 58 -3.28 -3.20 -17.03
C ASP A 58 -3.27 -2.90 -18.54
N ARG A 59 -2.89 -3.91 -19.33
CA ARG A 59 -2.93 -3.83 -20.79
C ARG A 59 -4.41 -3.87 -21.25
N VAL A 60 -5.03 -2.71 -21.38
CA VAL A 60 -6.40 -2.60 -21.92
C VAL A 60 -6.34 -2.60 -23.44
N GLU A 61 -6.50 -3.76 -24.08
CA GLU A 61 -6.72 -3.85 -25.52
C GLU A 61 -8.19 -3.53 -25.84
N ARG A 62 -8.43 -2.45 -26.60
CA ARG A 62 -9.77 -2.09 -27.07
C ARG A 62 -10.07 -2.84 -28.36
N HIS A 63 -11.01 -3.78 -28.29
CA HIS A 63 -11.61 -4.37 -29.49
C HIS A 63 -12.96 -3.71 -29.78
N SER A 64 -13.15 -3.19 -30.99
CA SER A 64 -14.47 -2.78 -31.48
C SER A 64 -15.23 -4.04 -31.89
N ILE A 65 -16.22 -4.44 -31.10
CA ILE A 65 -17.19 -5.45 -31.54
C ILE A 65 -18.25 -4.71 -32.36
N VAL A 66 -18.24 -4.91 -33.68
CA VAL A 66 -19.37 -4.56 -34.53
C VAL A 66 -20.46 -5.59 -34.24
N SER A 67 -21.57 -5.14 -33.69
CA SER A 67 -22.76 -5.97 -33.49
C SER A 67 -23.38 -6.28 -34.86
N GLU A 68 -23.02 -7.41 -35.46
CA GLU A 68 -23.88 -8.04 -36.47
C GLU A 68 -24.94 -8.85 -35.72
N ALA A 69 -26.15 -8.31 -35.69
CA ALA A 69 -27.34 -9.11 -35.44
C ALA A 69 -27.59 -9.91 -36.72
N ASP A 70 -27.51 -11.25 -36.65
CA ASP A 70 -28.49 -12.14 -37.30
C ASP A 70 -28.20 -13.63 -37.05
N GLY A 71 -29.30 -14.36 -36.79
CA GLY A 71 -29.60 -15.75 -37.13
C GLY A 71 -28.50 -16.84 -37.23
N HIS A 72 -28.69 -17.84 -36.37
CA HIS A 72 -28.42 -19.27 -36.60
C HIS A 72 -26.99 -19.85 -36.47
N HIS A 73 -26.98 -21.03 -35.84
CA HIS A 73 -25.89 -21.98 -35.57
C HIS A 73 -24.69 -21.98 -36.53
N VAL A 74 -23.49 -21.77 -35.99
CA VAL A 74 -22.24 -22.26 -36.61
C VAL A 74 -21.25 -22.75 -35.53
N ARG A 75 -20.78 -23.98 -35.70
CA ARG A 75 -19.66 -24.60 -34.94
C ARG A 75 -18.34 -23.93 -35.31
N PHE A 76 -17.53 -23.54 -34.33
CA PHE A 76 -16.15 -23.10 -34.59
C PHE A 76 -15.22 -24.30 -34.76
N SER A 77 -14.66 -24.45 -35.96
CA SER A 77 -13.49 -25.28 -36.22
C SER A 77 -12.22 -24.42 -36.09
N LEU A 78 -11.30 -24.87 -35.22
CA LEU A 78 -9.97 -24.30 -35.06
C LEU A 78 -9.11 -24.57 -36.32
N ARG A 79 -8.55 -23.52 -36.92
CA ARG A 79 -7.33 -23.63 -37.74
C ARG A 79 -6.25 -22.71 -37.19
N ALA A 80 -5.22 -23.34 -36.63
CA ALA A 80 -3.96 -22.72 -36.29
C ALA A 80 -3.21 -22.31 -37.57
N GLY A 81 -2.82 -21.04 -37.66
CA GLY A 81 -1.96 -20.50 -38.71
C GLY A 81 -0.78 -19.76 -38.11
N ARG A 82 0.39 -20.42 -38.09
CA ARG A 82 1.70 -19.77 -37.86
C ARG A 82 1.99 -18.82 -39.03
N ARG A 83 2.54 -17.63 -38.77
CA ARG A 83 3.58 -17.02 -39.63
C ARG A 83 4.38 -15.94 -38.89
N GLN A 84 5.70 -16.07 -39.03
CA GLN A 84 6.78 -15.27 -38.45
C GLN A 84 6.96 -13.90 -39.12
N ALA A 85 7.68 -13.06 -38.37
CA ALA A 85 8.12 -11.71 -38.64
C ALA A 85 8.89 -11.47 -39.94
N ARG A 86 8.79 -10.24 -40.47
CA ARG A 86 9.91 -9.51 -41.09
C ARG A 86 9.81 -8.00 -40.84
N HIS A 87 10.97 -7.43 -40.50
CA HIS A 87 11.27 -6.00 -40.42
C HIS A 87 11.11 -5.27 -41.76
N ALA A 88 10.82 -3.97 -41.68
CA ALA A 88 11.37 -2.97 -42.59
C ALA A 88 11.69 -1.69 -41.80
N ARG A 89 12.96 -1.26 -41.89
CA ARG A 89 13.52 -0.01 -41.40
C ARG A 89 13.19 1.15 -42.35
N SER A 90 13.45 2.35 -41.82
CA SER A 90 13.71 3.64 -42.46
C SER A 90 12.54 4.38 -43.10
N LEU A 91 12.17 5.50 -42.49
CA LEU A 91 12.39 6.82 -43.07
C LEU A 91 12.44 7.85 -41.94
N ASP A 92 13.56 8.55 -41.89
CA ASP A 92 13.84 9.68 -41.00
C ASP A 92 13.72 10.98 -41.82
N GLN A 93 13.50 12.08 -41.10
CA GLN A 93 13.68 13.49 -41.47
C GLN A 93 12.49 14.41 -41.82
N ARG A 94 12.41 15.44 -40.94
CA ARG A 94 11.99 16.85 -41.08
C ARG A 94 10.50 17.18 -40.90
N PHE A 95 10.16 17.84 -39.78
CA PHE A 95 9.68 19.23 -39.69
C PHE A 95 9.56 19.67 -38.21
N GLY A 96 9.99 20.91 -37.89
CA GLY A 96 9.99 21.53 -36.56
C GLY A 96 8.60 21.99 -36.05
N PRO A 97 8.55 22.69 -34.90
CA PRO A 97 7.45 22.59 -33.95
C PRO A 97 6.25 23.44 -34.35
N ARG A 98 5.06 22.83 -34.46
CA ARG A 98 3.78 23.56 -34.55
C ARG A 98 2.79 23.03 -33.51
N ARG A 99 2.33 23.97 -32.68
CA ARG A 99 1.16 23.84 -31.79
C ARG A 99 -0.02 23.32 -32.63
N GLN A 100 -0.63 22.21 -32.21
CA GLN A 100 -1.89 21.75 -32.78
C GLN A 100 -3.02 21.93 -31.76
N HIS A 101 -3.88 22.90 -32.05
CA HIS A 101 -5.25 22.93 -31.58
C HIS A 101 -5.99 21.80 -32.30
N THR A 102 -6.55 20.85 -31.56
CA THR A 102 -7.33 19.75 -32.14
C THR A 102 -8.75 20.21 -32.39
N HIS A 103 -9.06 20.62 -33.63
CA HIS A 103 -10.43 20.64 -34.13
C HIS A 103 -10.75 19.26 -34.70
N ILE A 104 -11.72 18.56 -34.10
CA ILE A 104 -12.25 17.30 -34.64
C ILE A 104 -13.40 17.68 -35.59
N ALA A 105 -13.14 17.63 -36.89
CA ALA A 105 -14.18 17.71 -37.92
C ALA A 105 -14.56 16.28 -38.34
N TYR A 106 -15.86 15.94 -38.27
CA TYR A 106 -16.37 14.70 -38.84
C TYR A 106 -16.57 14.88 -40.35
N ARG A 107 -15.95 14.01 -41.15
CA ARG A 107 -16.26 13.86 -42.58
C ARG A 107 -17.10 12.60 -42.74
N THR A 108 -18.40 12.77 -42.93
CA THR A 108 -19.30 11.69 -43.35
C THR A 108 -19.36 11.68 -44.87
N ASP A 109 -18.67 10.72 -45.49
CA ASP A 109 -18.84 10.42 -46.91
C ASP A 109 -20.20 9.72 -47.11
N ALA A 110 -21.24 10.52 -47.34
CA ALA A 110 -22.50 10.05 -47.91
C ALA A 110 -22.61 10.59 -49.34
N ARG A 111 -22.62 9.67 -50.31
CA ARG A 111 -22.90 9.97 -51.72
C ARG A 111 -24.29 10.60 -51.81
N SER A 112 -24.35 11.89 -52.13
CA SER A 112 -25.59 12.61 -52.48
C SER A 112 -25.74 12.63 -54.00
N THR A 113 -26.88 12.12 -54.47
CA THR A 113 -27.50 12.52 -55.73
C THR A 113 -28.17 13.89 -55.57
N ASN A 114 -28.18 14.65 -56.67
CA ASN A 114 -28.66 16.03 -56.85
C ASN A 114 -29.99 16.39 -56.17
N ARG A 115 -30.03 17.57 -55.50
CA ARG A 115 -31.01 18.67 -55.75
C ARG A 115 -30.68 19.95 -54.94
N PRO A 116 -31.12 21.14 -55.39
CA PRO A 116 -30.60 22.43 -54.93
C PRO A 116 -31.40 23.07 -53.77
N ARG A 117 -30.66 23.87 -53.00
CA ARG A 117 -31.00 25.02 -52.14
C ARG A 117 -32.47 25.20 -51.69
N ASP A 118 -32.67 25.10 -50.38
CA ASP A 118 -33.58 25.94 -49.63
C ASP A 118 -32.98 26.31 -48.27
N GLU A 119 -33.22 27.56 -47.86
CA GLU A 119 -32.72 28.23 -46.67
C GLU A 119 -33.17 27.55 -45.36
N ALA A 120 -32.24 27.33 -44.43
CA ALA A 120 -32.60 27.01 -43.05
C ALA A 120 -31.60 27.65 -42.07
N LEU A 121 -32.09 28.70 -41.41
CA LEU A 121 -31.61 29.34 -40.18
C LEU A 121 -30.50 28.60 -39.41
N PHE A 122 -29.29 29.16 -39.43
CA PHE A 122 -28.29 28.94 -38.39
C PHE A 122 -28.77 29.57 -37.08
N ARG A 123 -29.53 28.82 -36.26
CA ARG A 123 -29.64 29.14 -34.83
C ARG A 123 -28.33 28.76 -34.16
N THR A 124 -27.48 29.74 -33.91
CA THR A 124 -26.35 29.62 -33.01
C THR A 124 -26.90 29.39 -31.60
N LEU A 125 -27.05 28.12 -31.20
CA LEU A 125 -27.21 27.76 -29.79
C LEU A 125 -25.86 28.02 -29.11
N THR A 126 -25.62 29.26 -28.72
CA THR A 126 -24.69 29.55 -27.62
C THR A 126 -25.30 28.93 -26.38
N ALA A 127 -24.95 27.67 -26.11
CA ALA A 127 -25.09 27.08 -24.79
C ALA A 127 -24.20 27.90 -23.85
N ARG A 128 -24.77 28.96 -23.25
CA ARG A 128 -24.24 29.54 -22.04
C ARG A 128 -24.32 28.42 -21.00
N PHE A 129 -23.22 27.70 -20.83
CA PHE A 129 -22.99 26.96 -19.60
C PHE A 129 -22.97 28.01 -18.49
N HIS A 130 -24.14 28.19 -17.86
CA HIS A 130 -24.25 28.89 -16.62
C HIS A 130 -23.39 28.11 -15.64
N CYS A 131 -22.19 28.63 -15.37
CA CYS A 131 -21.32 28.14 -14.33
C CYS A 131 -21.92 28.61 -12.99
N SER A 132 -23.07 28.03 -12.63
CA SER A 132 -23.57 28.10 -11.27
C SER A 132 -22.80 27.06 -10.46
N SER A 133 -21.98 27.55 -9.52
CA SER A 133 -21.27 26.83 -8.44
C SER A 133 -19.80 26.43 -8.67
N ILE A 134 -18.93 27.42 -8.87
CA ILE A 134 -17.49 27.24 -8.55
C ILE A 134 -17.30 26.95 -7.05
N ASP A 135 -18.21 27.41 -6.18
CA ASP A 135 -18.05 27.27 -4.72
C ASP A 135 -18.57 25.94 -4.14
N ALA A 136 -19.46 25.21 -4.82
CA ALA A 136 -19.94 23.90 -4.34
C ALA A 136 -19.08 22.72 -4.81
N MET A 137 -18.28 22.91 -5.87
CA MET A 137 -17.35 21.90 -6.39
C MET A 137 -16.10 21.71 -5.51
N THR A 138 -15.72 22.71 -4.71
CA THR A 138 -14.49 22.68 -3.91
C THR A 138 -14.63 21.84 -2.64
N ALA A 139 -15.66 22.05 -1.82
CA ALA A 139 -15.83 21.31 -0.56
C ALA A 139 -16.08 19.81 -0.78
N ARG A 140 -16.95 19.45 -1.74
CA ARG A 140 -17.21 18.05 -2.06
C ARG A 140 -16.01 17.36 -2.71
N GLY A 141 -15.24 18.08 -3.54
CA GLY A 141 -14.02 17.57 -4.16
C GLY A 141 -12.85 17.34 -3.20
N ILE A 142 -12.84 18.00 -2.04
CA ILE A 142 -11.87 17.76 -0.95
C ILE A 142 -12.15 16.43 -0.25
N LEU A 143 -13.42 16.12 0.01
CA LEU A 143 -13.83 14.94 0.79
C LEU A 143 -14.00 13.69 -0.09
N PHE A 144 -14.58 13.85 -1.27
CA PHE A 144 -14.97 12.74 -2.14
C PHE A 144 -14.13 12.70 -3.43
N ASN A 145 -13.85 11.50 -3.91
CA ASN A 145 -13.25 11.28 -5.22
C ASN A 145 -14.33 11.39 -6.33
N ALA A 146 -13.92 11.31 -7.60
CA ALA A 146 -14.83 11.41 -8.74
C ALA A 146 -15.92 10.31 -8.75
N ALA A 147 -15.69 9.19 -8.07
CA ALA A 147 -16.65 8.10 -7.90
C ALA A 147 -17.58 8.28 -6.68
N GLY A 148 -17.54 9.43 -6.00
CA GLY A 148 -18.37 9.73 -4.83
C GLY A 148 -17.98 8.97 -3.56
N ARG A 149 -16.78 8.36 -3.52
CA ARG A 149 -16.23 7.71 -2.31
C ARG A 149 -15.35 8.68 -1.53
N VAL A 150 -15.26 8.51 -0.22
CA VAL A 150 -14.33 9.29 0.61
C VAL A 150 -12.89 9.06 0.12
N ARG A 151 -12.13 10.12 -0.11
CA ARG A 151 -10.75 10.01 -0.61
C ARG A 151 -9.86 9.23 0.35
N ALA A 152 -8.90 8.48 -0.19
CA ALA A 152 -7.97 7.67 0.58
C ALA A 152 -7.29 8.40 1.75
N GLY A 153 -6.90 9.67 1.57
CA GLY A 153 -6.30 10.47 2.65
C GLY A 153 -7.20 10.56 3.87
N TRP A 154 -8.47 10.95 3.68
CA TRP A 154 -9.46 11.03 4.76
C TRP A 154 -9.78 9.67 5.37
N ARG A 155 -9.85 8.62 4.55
CA ARG A 155 -10.04 7.24 5.06
C ARG A 155 -8.88 6.81 5.96
N ALA A 156 -7.63 7.12 5.58
CA ALA A 156 -6.46 6.87 6.41
C ALA A 156 -6.46 7.73 7.68
N SER A 157 -6.89 9.00 7.62
CA SER A 157 -7.05 9.86 8.80
C SER A 157 -8.08 9.31 9.79
N VAL A 158 -9.23 8.84 9.30
CA VAL A 158 -10.24 8.18 10.15
C VAL A 158 -9.67 6.94 10.81
N PHE A 159 -8.90 6.13 10.07
CA PHE A 159 -8.20 4.98 10.64
C PHE A 159 -7.28 5.38 11.80
N PHE A 160 -6.43 6.40 11.63
CA PHE A 160 -5.54 6.85 12.71
C PHE A 160 -6.33 7.40 13.90
N ALA A 161 -7.41 8.15 13.68
CA ALA A 161 -8.29 8.63 14.75
C ALA A 161 -8.89 7.46 15.56
N LEU A 162 -9.36 6.41 14.89
CA LEU A 162 -9.88 5.21 15.54
C LEU A 162 -8.77 4.42 16.26
N PHE A 163 -7.58 4.32 15.67
CA PHE A 163 -6.43 3.71 16.31
C PHE A 163 -6.07 4.43 17.62
N PHE A 164 -6.01 5.77 17.61
CA PHE A 164 -5.75 6.53 18.84
C PHE A 164 -6.84 6.29 19.89
N ALA A 165 -8.11 6.26 19.48
CA ALA A 165 -9.25 6.00 20.37
C ALA A 165 -9.20 4.59 20.99
N PHE A 166 -8.99 3.54 20.20
CA PHE A 166 -9.03 2.16 20.69
C PHE A 166 -7.71 1.64 21.27
N GLY A 167 -6.56 2.12 20.78
CA GLY A 167 -5.24 1.71 21.22
C GLY A 167 -4.78 2.49 22.45
N PRO A 168 -4.09 3.65 22.29
CA PRO A 168 -3.58 4.43 23.41
C PRO A 168 -4.64 4.88 24.43
N PHE A 169 -5.74 5.51 23.99
CA PHE A 169 -6.76 6.03 24.91
C PHE A 169 -7.58 4.91 25.56
N GLY A 170 -8.02 3.93 24.77
CA GLY A 170 -8.72 2.74 25.28
C GLY A 170 -7.86 1.95 26.27
N GLY A 171 -6.58 1.76 25.98
CA GLY A 171 -5.62 1.10 26.87
C GLY A 171 -5.39 1.86 28.17
N MET A 172 -5.25 3.19 28.11
CA MET A 172 -5.10 4.04 29.30
C MET A 172 -6.35 3.97 30.20
N LEU A 173 -7.55 4.04 29.61
CA LEU A 173 -8.80 3.91 30.34
C LEU A 173 -8.94 2.54 31.00
N LEU A 174 -8.62 1.47 30.28
CA LEU A 174 -8.67 0.10 30.81
C LEU A 174 -7.67 -0.09 31.96
N GLY A 175 -6.45 0.44 31.82
CA GLY A 175 -5.45 0.42 32.87
C GLY A 175 -5.89 1.18 34.12
N PHE A 176 -6.51 2.35 33.95
CA PHE A 176 -7.11 3.12 35.04
C PHE A 176 -8.22 2.35 35.75
N LEU A 177 -9.16 1.76 35.00
CA LEU A 177 -10.26 0.96 35.56
C LEU A 177 -9.75 -0.27 36.31
N TYR A 178 -8.75 -0.96 35.76
CA TYR A 178 -8.13 -2.10 36.43
C TYR A 178 -7.49 -1.70 37.76
N GLY A 179 -6.73 -0.60 37.80
CA GLY A 179 -6.14 -0.07 39.03
C GLY A 179 -7.20 0.32 40.06
N ALA A 180 -8.28 0.98 39.64
CA ALA A 180 -9.39 1.36 40.51
C ALA A 180 -10.13 0.14 41.10
N LEU A 181 -10.28 -0.94 40.35
CA LEU A 181 -10.99 -2.15 40.77
C LEU A 181 -10.15 -3.08 41.67
N THR A 182 -8.83 -3.13 41.44
CA THR A 182 -7.94 -4.07 42.16
C THR A 182 -7.21 -3.43 43.33
N GLY A 183 -7.29 -2.11 43.47
CA GLY A 183 -6.47 -1.37 44.45
C GLY A 183 -4.97 -1.44 44.15
N ALA A 184 -4.59 -1.87 42.94
CA ALA A 184 -3.20 -1.95 42.53
C ALA A 184 -2.58 -0.54 42.51
N PRO A 185 -1.33 -0.37 42.99
CA PRO A 185 -0.68 0.93 43.00
C PRO A 185 -0.61 1.52 41.58
N SER A 186 -0.63 2.85 41.53
CA SER A 186 -0.48 3.64 40.30
C SER A 186 0.72 3.13 39.48
N MET A 187 0.62 3.19 38.13
CA MET A 187 1.67 2.82 37.16
C MET A 187 3.07 3.45 37.40
N ASN A 188 3.20 4.34 38.38
CA ASN A 188 4.47 4.96 38.78
C ASN A 188 5.29 4.15 39.81
N ASP A 189 4.75 3.12 40.47
CA ASP A 189 5.53 2.23 41.35
C ASP A 189 6.30 1.18 40.53
N ARG A 190 7.37 1.64 39.86
CA ARG A 190 8.19 0.88 38.90
C ARG A 190 9.13 -0.17 39.50
N SER A 191 8.86 -0.68 40.70
CA SER A 191 9.87 -1.40 41.50
C SER A 191 9.65 -2.92 41.65
N SER A 192 9.16 -3.65 40.65
CA SER A 192 9.04 -5.11 40.78
C SER A 192 9.33 -5.91 39.49
N ALA A 193 10.46 -6.63 39.54
CA ALA A 193 10.91 -7.76 38.72
C ALA A 193 10.93 -7.61 37.16
N PRO A 194 12.03 -8.03 36.48
CA PRO A 194 12.12 -8.04 35.01
C PRO A 194 10.95 -8.73 34.27
N MET A 195 10.31 -9.72 34.91
CA MET A 195 9.13 -10.42 34.39
C MET A 195 7.86 -9.54 34.37
N GLY A 196 7.72 -8.57 35.30
CA GLY A 196 6.61 -7.62 35.31
C GLY A 196 6.70 -6.60 34.16
N ALA A 197 7.91 -6.13 33.86
CA ALA A 197 8.15 -5.20 32.75
C ALA A 197 7.83 -5.83 31.38
N LEU A 198 8.29 -7.06 31.12
CA LEU A 198 7.98 -7.75 29.86
C LEU A 198 6.47 -7.98 29.71
N GLY A 199 5.79 -8.44 30.77
CA GLY A 199 4.33 -8.63 30.75
C GLY A 199 3.59 -7.33 30.42
N PHE A 200 4.02 -6.22 31.01
CA PHE A 200 3.46 -4.89 30.73
C PHE A 200 3.70 -4.44 29.28
N HIS A 201 4.90 -4.64 28.73
CA HIS A 201 5.19 -4.32 27.33
C HIS A 201 4.34 -5.15 26.38
N LEU A 202 4.25 -6.47 26.60
CA LEU A 202 3.43 -7.36 25.78
C LEU A 202 1.94 -7.01 25.86
N LEU A 203 1.46 -6.64 27.05
CA LEU A 203 0.08 -6.15 27.23
C LEU A 203 -0.15 -4.85 26.46
N THR A 204 0.79 -3.92 26.54
CA THR A 204 0.72 -2.62 25.85
C THR A 204 0.69 -2.82 24.34
N TYR A 205 1.63 -3.57 23.78
CA TYR A 205 1.62 -3.90 22.35
C TYR A 205 0.40 -4.74 21.95
N GLY A 206 -0.10 -5.62 22.81
CA GLY A 206 -1.35 -6.34 22.60
C GLY A 206 -2.54 -5.40 22.44
N ALA A 207 -2.66 -4.39 23.30
CA ALA A 207 -3.68 -3.34 23.20
C ALA A 207 -3.52 -2.50 21.92
N LEU A 208 -2.28 -2.15 21.55
CA LEU A 208 -1.99 -1.41 20.32
C LEU A 208 -2.36 -2.21 19.06
N ILE A 209 -2.01 -3.51 19.01
CA ILE A 209 -2.41 -4.42 17.95
C ILE A 209 -3.93 -4.55 17.91
N GLY A 210 -4.58 -4.78 19.06
CA GLY A 210 -6.03 -4.88 19.18
C GLY A 210 -6.74 -3.63 18.64
N GLY A 211 -6.28 -2.44 19.05
CA GLY A 211 -6.79 -1.15 18.55
C GLY A 211 -6.57 -0.97 17.04
N THR A 212 -5.41 -1.38 16.53
CA THR A 212 -5.07 -1.33 15.09
C THR A 212 -5.96 -2.26 14.27
N LEU A 213 -6.20 -3.49 14.75
CA LEU A 213 -7.08 -4.46 14.10
C LEU A 213 -8.54 -4.02 14.15
N ALA A 214 -8.99 -3.46 15.28
CA ALA A 214 -10.33 -2.90 15.42
C ALA A 214 -10.56 -1.74 14.46
N ALA A 215 -9.64 -0.76 14.43
CA ALA A 215 -9.68 0.36 13.49
C ALA A 215 -9.68 -0.13 12.03
N SER A 216 -8.83 -1.11 11.70
CA SER A 216 -8.79 -1.74 10.37
C SER A 216 -10.13 -2.41 10.02
N ALA A 217 -10.72 -3.19 10.93
CA ALA A 217 -11.98 -3.89 10.70
C ALA A 217 -13.15 -2.94 10.47
N ILE A 218 -13.22 -1.87 11.27
CA ILE A 218 -14.21 -0.79 11.19
C ILE A 218 -14.11 -0.09 9.84
N CYS A 219 -12.91 0.32 9.44
CA CYS A 219 -12.69 1.01 8.18
C CYS A 219 -12.94 0.09 6.97
N LEU A 220 -12.45 -1.15 7.01
CA LEU A 220 -12.69 -2.13 5.95
C LEU A 220 -14.19 -2.43 5.78
N ARG A 221 -14.93 -2.58 6.89
CA ARG A 221 -16.37 -2.88 6.84
C ARG A 221 -17.20 -1.71 6.34
N TRP A 222 -16.98 -0.51 6.88
CA TRP A 222 -17.90 0.63 6.68
C TRP A 222 -17.41 1.67 5.68
N LEU A 223 -16.11 1.90 5.54
CA LEU A 223 -15.55 2.84 4.55
C LEU A 223 -15.30 2.14 3.22
N ASP A 224 -14.63 0.99 3.25
CA ASP A 224 -14.14 0.32 2.03
C ASP A 224 -15.07 -0.79 1.54
N ARG A 225 -15.97 -1.29 2.39
CA ARG A 225 -16.85 -2.44 2.13
C ARG A 225 -16.09 -3.66 1.63
N ARG A 226 -14.92 -3.92 2.22
CA ARG A 226 -14.03 -5.05 1.92
C ARG A 226 -13.99 -6.02 3.08
N PRO A 227 -13.82 -7.33 2.82
CA PRO A 227 -13.74 -8.32 3.88
C PRO A 227 -12.44 -8.15 4.67
N PHE A 228 -12.43 -8.51 5.96
CA PHE A 228 -11.25 -8.37 6.83
C PHE A 228 -10.02 -9.11 6.30
N ARG A 229 -10.22 -10.25 5.62
CA ARG A 229 -9.15 -11.00 4.94
C ARG A 229 -8.33 -10.14 3.95
N SER A 230 -8.90 -9.05 3.43
CA SER A 230 -8.19 -8.15 2.51
C SER A 230 -6.97 -7.48 3.15
N LEU A 231 -6.86 -7.45 4.49
CA LEU A 231 -5.73 -6.90 5.23
C LEU A 231 -4.41 -7.64 4.98
N GLY A 232 -4.46 -8.90 4.51
CA GLY A 232 -3.26 -9.64 4.09
C GLY A 232 -2.61 -10.50 5.18
N LEU A 233 -3.40 -11.03 6.12
CA LEU A 233 -2.93 -11.84 7.27
C LEU A 233 -3.00 -13.37 7.04
N GLN A 234 -3.10 -13.83 5.80
CA GLN A 234 -3.23 -15.27 5.52
C GLN A 234 -1.93 -16.04 5.78
N TRP A 235 -1.92 -16.95 6.75
CA TRP A 235 -0.70 -17.68 7.19
C TRP A 235 -0.43 -18.98 6.42
N ARG A 236 -1.46 -19.82 6.22
CA ARG A 236 -1.32 -21.25 5.87
C ARG A 236 -0.74 -21.55 4.49
N GLU A 237 -0.86 -20.64 3.53
CA GLU A 237 -0.32 -20.86 2.18
C GLU A 237 1.17 -20.51 2.09
N ARG A 238 1.47 -19.23 1.88
CA ARG A 238 2.83 -18.71 1.78
C ARG A 238 3.19 -17.75 2.90
N GLY A 239 2.24 -17.38 3.77
CA GLY A 239 2.49 -16.40 4.84
C GLY A 239 3.63 -16.82 5.77
N TRP A 240 3.63 -18.07 6.23
CA TRP A 240 4.73 -18.59 7.05
C TRP A 240 6.09 -18.56 6.35
N TRP A 241 6.13 -18.88 5.05
CA TRP A 241 7.35 -18.85 4.24
C TRP A 241 7.82 -17.42 3.96
N GLU A 242 6.91 -16.51 3.66
CA GLU A 242 7.18 -15.08 3.48
C GLU A 242 7.79 -14.48 4.74
N TYR A 243 7.25 -14.83 5.91
CA TYR A 243 7.79 -14.44 7.20
C TYR A 243 9.21 -15.00 7.42
N THR A 244 9.41 -16.31 7.27
CA THR A 244 10.73 -16.93 7.53
C THR A 244 11.79 -16.46 6.53
N ALA A 245 11.44 -16.32 5.25
CA ALA A 245 12.33 -15.77 4.23
C ALA A 245 12.66 -14.30 4.51
N GLY A 246 11.68 -13.50 4.93
CA GLY A 246 11.89 -12.11 5.34
C GLY A 246 12.84 -12.01 6.53
N PHE A 247 12.59 -12.80 7.57
CA PHE A 247 13.41 -12.85 8.78
C PHE A 247 14.86 -13.24 8.46
N GLY A 248 15.04 -14.32 7.69
CA GLY A 248 16.37 -14.78 7.27
C GLY A 248 17.11 -13.76 6.41
N LEU A 249 16.42 -13.10 5.47
CA LEU A 249 17.00 -12.04 4.65
C LEU A 249 17.48 -10.87 5.51
N ALA A 250 16.65 -10.40 6.44
CA ALA A 250 17.01 -9.30 7.33
C ALA A 250 18.15 -9.66 8.29
N ALA A 251 18.17 -10.89 8.82
CA ALA A 251 19.28 -11.40 9.61
C ALA A 251 20.60 -11.41 8.80
N GLY A 252 20.54 -11.83 7.53
CA GLY A 252 21.67 -11.77 6.61
C GLY A 252 22.13 -10.34 6.32
N MET A 253 21.20 -9.41 6.11
CA MET A 253 21.50 -7.99 5.91
C MET A 253 22.21 -7.38 7.14
N MET A 254 21.70 -7.67 8.34
CA MET A 254 22.30 -7.20 9.59
C MET A 254 23.68 -7.81 9.81
N THR A 255 23.85 -9.10 9.53
CA THR A 255 25.13 -9.79 9.57
C THR A 255 26.14 -9.13 8.62
N ALA A 256 25.72 -8.81 7.39
CA ALA A 256 26.56 -8.13 6.42
C ALA A 256 26.99 -6.74 6.89
N LEU A 257 26.10 -5.97 7.54
CA LEU A 257 26.44 -4.68 8.16
C LEU A 257 27.49 -4.85 9.25
N VAL A 258 27.29 -5.79 10.16
CA VAL A 258 28.23 -6.06 11.26
C VAL A 258 29.60 -6.48 10.73
N LEU A 259 29.64 -7.36 9.72
CA LEU A 259 30.89 -7.79 9.08
C LEU A 259 31.57 -6.61 8.37
N ALA A 260 30.83 -5.79 7.63
CA ALA A 260 31.40 -4.63 6.94
C ALA A 260 32.01 -3.63 7.94
N THR A 261 31.31 -3.30 9.02
CA THR A 261 31.82 -2.41 10.08
C THR A 261 33.02 -3.03 10.80
N GLY A 262 33.01 -4.36 11.02
CA GLY A 262 34.15 -5.08 11.59
C GLY A 262 35.38 -5.09 10.69
N LEU A 263 35.23 -5.28 9.38
CA LEU A 263 36.31 -5.20 8.39
C LEU A 263 36.94 -3.80 8.31
N LEU A 264 36.18 -2.76 8.64
CA LEU A 264 36.69 -1.38 8.76
C LEU A 264 37.40 -1.12 10.10
N GLY A 265 37.48 -2.12 10.99
CA GLY A 265 38.08 -2.00 12.32
C GLY A 265 37.27 -1.12 13.26
N ARG A 266 35.95 -1.00 13.05
CA ARG A 266 35.04 -0.11 13.81
C ARG A 266 34.04 -0.86 14.70
N LEU A 267 34.11 -2.19 14.69
CA LEU A 267 33.24 -3.05 15.47
C LEU A 267 34.03 -4.26 15.95
N HIS A 268 34.01 -4.44 17.27
CA HIS A 268 34.59 -5.60 17.94
C HIS A 268 33.48 -6.45 18.53
N LEU A 269 33.50 -7.76 18.23
CA LEU A 269 32.57 -8.74 18.79
C LEU A 269 33.26 -9.58 19.85
N SER A 270 32.62 -9.71 21.00
CA SER A 270 32.94 -10.73 21.99
C SER A 270 31.68 -11.55 22.31
N TRP A 271 31.86 -12.78 22.77
CA TRP A 271 30.75 -13.55 23.31
C TRP A 271 30.23 -12.91 24.60
N ALA A 272 28.93 -12.98 24.84
CA ALA A 272 28.37 -12.61 26.13
C ALA A 272 28.57 -13.77 27.12
N GLU A 273 29.40 -13.59 28.14
CA GLU A 273 29.62 -14.60 29.18
C GLU A 273 28.39 -14.68 30.10
N ARG A 274 27.49 -15.64 29.82
CA ARG A 274 26.25 -15.84 30.58
C ARG A 274 25.87 -17.32 30.66
N PRO A 275 25.16 -17.76 31.72
CA PRO A 275 24.62 -19.12 31.79
C PRO A 275 23.70 -19.43 30.61
N LEU A 276 23.80 -20.64 30.04
CA LEU A 276 23.01 -21.06 28.87
C LEU A 276 21.50 -20.84 29.06
N GLY A 277 20.96 -21.13 30.25
CA GLY A 277 19.55 -20.91 30.56
C GLY A 277 19.13 -19.45 30.48
N GLU A 278 19.98 -18.51 30.89
CA GLU A 278 19.73 -17.08 30.74
C GLU A 278 19.77 -16.65 29.28
N THR A 279 20.72 -17.17 28.51
CA THR A 279 20.84 -16.90 27.07
C THR A 279 19.61 -17.38 26.32
N ILE A 280 19.16 -18.62 26.55
CA ILE A 280 17.96 -19.18 25.93
C ILE A 280 16.72 -18.35 26.29
N ARG A 281 16.52 -18.06 27.58
CA ARG A 281 15.40 -17.23 28.04
C ARG A 281 15.45 -15.84 27.38
N GLY A 282 16.63 -15.24 27.32
CA GLY A 282 16.86 -13.95 26.70
C GLY A 282 16.53 -13.93 25.21
N MET A 283 17.00 -14.93 24.45
CA MET A 283 16.66 -15.10 23.03
C MET A 283 15.16 -15.24 22.82
N LEU A 284 14.48 -16.06 23.62
CA LEU A 284 13.03 -16.27 23.51
C LEU A 284 12.25 -14.98 23.82
N THR A 285 12.66 -14.25 24.86
CA THR A 285 12.07 -12.95 25.20
C THR A 285 12.25 -11.93 24.07
N ALA A 286 13.46 -11.80 23.53
CA ALA A 286 13.73 -10.89 22.41
C ALA A 286 12.94 -11.30 21.15
N PHE A 287 12.89 -12.59 20.84
CA PHE A 287 12.12 -13.12 19.70
C PHE A 287 10.65 -12.75 19.82
N LEU A 288 10.02 -13.01 20.98
CA LEU A 288 8.61 -12.67 21.18
C LEU A 288 8.37 -11.16 21.08
N PHE A 289 9.18 -10.36 21.76
CA PHE A 289 9.03 -8.91 21.78
C PHE A 289 9.15 -8.30 20.39
N PHE A 290 10.23 -8.58 19.65
CA PHE A 290 10.45 -7.98 18.33
C PHE A 290 9.42 -8.43 17.30
N ASN A 291 8.90 -9.66 17.41
CA ASN A 291 7.79 -10.09 16.56
C ASN A 291 6.49 -9.34 16.84
N VAL A 292 6.17 -9.12 18.11
CA VAL A 292 4.97 -8.37 18.51
C VAL A 292 5.10 -6.89 18.12
N ALA A 293 6.25 -6.28 18.37
CA ALA A 293 6.52 -4.89 17.98
C ALA A 293 6.48 -4.70 16.45
N ALA A 294 7.18 -5.55 15.69
CA ALA A 294 7.15 -5.50 14.23
C ALA A 294 5.73 -5.72 13.68
N ALA A 295 4.98 -6.69 14.22
CA ALA A 295 3.61 -6.94 13.79
C ALA A 295 2.71 -5.72 14.01
N PHE A 296 2.83 -5.05 15.17
CA PHE A 296 2.12 -3.81 15.44
C PHE A 296 2.45 -2.73 14.41
N GLU A 297 3.72 -2.42 14.19
CA GLU A 297 4.12 -1.32 13.31
C GLU A 297 3.75 -1.62 11.85
N GLU A 298 3.93 -2.85 11.38
CA GLU A 298 3.51 -3.23 10.03
C GLU A 298 1.98 -3.19 9.86
N LEU A 299 1.20 -3.59 10.87
CA LEU A 299 -0.25 -3.43 10.85
C LEU A 299 -0.66 -1.96 10.80
N LEU A 300 0.01 -1.10 11.58
CA LEU A 300 -0.30 0.32 11.70
C LEU A 300 0.00 1.07 10.41
N PHE A 301 1.13 0.79 9.75
CA PHE A 301 1.57 1.55 8.57
C PHE A 301 1.26 0.86 7.24
N ARG A 302 1.46 -0.47 7.14
CA ARG A 302 1.34 -1.26 5.88
C ARG A 302 0.01 -2.04 5.81
N GLY A 303 -0.70 -2.14 6.93
CA GLY A 303 -2.06 -2.65 7.02
C GLY A 303 -3.05 -1.74 6.30
N TYR A 304 -4.01 -1.18 7.02
CA TYR A 304 -5.05 -0.38 6.37
C TYR A 304 -4.50 0.86 5.64
N PRO A 305 -3.62 1.72 6.21
CA PRO A 305 -3.25 2.99 5.59
C PRO A 305 -2.60 2.87 4.20
N LEU A 306 -1.53 2.08 4.08
CA LEU A 306 -0.87 1.86 2.79
C LEU A 306 -1.87 1.29 1.76
N GLN A 307 -2.66 0.30 2.16
CA GLN A 307 -3.61 -0.36 1.26
C GLN A 307 -4.67 0.58 0.74
N THR A 308 -5.21 1.43 1.60
CA THR A 308 -6.23 2.40 1.27
C THR A 308 -5.67 3.51 0.38
N LEU A 309 -4.44 3.98 0.65
CA LEU A 309 -3.75 4.96 -0.19
C LEU A 309 -3.51 4.43 -1.61
N LEU A 310 -3.09 3.18 -1.76
CA LEU A 310 -2.87 2.54 -3.06
C LEU A 310 -4.13 2.49 -3.97
N LEU A 311 -5.33 2.74 -3.44
CA LEU A 311 -6.57 2.74 -4.22
C LEU A 311 -6.84 4.04 -4.98
N ASP A 312 -6.43 5.20 -4.44
CA ASP A 312 -6.83 6.51 -4.98
C ASP A 312 -5.65 7.46 -5.27
N VAL A 313 -4.43 7.14 -4.82
CA VAL A 313 -3.25 8.00 -5.05
C VAL A 313 -2.13 7.24 -5.77
N PRO A 314 -1.23 7.94 -6.48
CA PRO A 314 -0.06 7.33 -7.11
C PRO A 314 0.72 6.46 -6.10
N PRO A 315 1.20 5.26 -6.49
CA PRO A 315 1.86 4.37 -5.53
C PRO A 315 3.10 4.98 -4.88
N ALA A 316 3.76 5.94 -5.56
CA ALA A 316 4.85 6.74 -4.99
C ALA A 316 4.42 7.44 -3.69
N ILE A 317 3.27 8.13 -3.73
CA ILE A 317 2.69 8.85 -2.59
C ILE A 317 2.16 7.85 -1.55
N ALA A 318 1.52 6.77 -2.01
CA ALA A 318 1.00 5.75 -1.12
C ALA A 318 2.09 5.07 -0.28
N VAL A 319 3.29 4.89 -0.84
CA VAL A 319 4.47 4.36 -0.14
C VAL A 319 5.15 5.43 0.70
N SER A 320 5.34 6.65 0.18
CA SER A 320 6.10 7.68 0.87
C SER A 320 5.38 8.19 2.13
N ALA A 321 4.06 8.38 2.09
CA ALA A 321 3.30 8.92 3.22
C ALA A 321 3.41 8.07 4.52
N PRO A 322 3.08 6.77 4.53
CA PRO A 322 3.23 5.94 5.74
C PRO A 322 4.71 5.75 6.11
N SER A 323 5.64 5.77 5.16
CA SER A 323 7.08 5.67 5.44
C SER A 323 7.63 6.92 6.13
N LEU A 324 7.14 8.10 5.74
CA LEU A 324 7.43 9.35 6.43
C LEU A 324 6.88 9.34 7.85
N LEU A 325 5.61 8.95 8.04
CA LEU A 325 5.01 8.84 9.37
C LEU A 325 5.76 7.83 10.26
N PHE A 326 6.23 6.72 9.70
CA PHE A 326 7.04 5.73 10.38
C PHE A 326 8.36 6.33 10.90
N GLY A 327 9.12 7.02 10.05
CA GLY A 327 10.36 7.69 10.47
C GLY A 327 10.14 8.87 11.42
N LEU A 328 9.08 9.65 11.21
CA LEU A 328 8.71 10.75 12.13
C LEU A 328 8.36 10.22 13.53
N GLY A 329 7.71 9.05 13.61
CA GLY A 329 7.44 8.37 14.88
C GLY A 329 8.72 8.03 15.66
N HIS A 330 9.84 7.86 14.98
CA HIS A 330 11.13 7.53 15.57
C HIS A 330 11.99 8.76 15.93
N MET A 331 11.57 9.99 15.57
CA MET A 331 12.28 11.20 15.99
C MET A 331 12.32 11.37 17.52
N GLY A 332 11.34 10.79 18.23
CA GLY A 332 11.29 10.79 19.69
C GLY A 332 12.20 9.76 20.35
N ASN A 333 12.86 8.89 19.59
CA ASN A 333 13.73 7.87 20.15
C ASN A 333 15.03 8.48 20.70
N PRO A 334 15.64 7.87 21.74
CA PRO A 334 16.92 8.33 22.25
C PRO A 334 17.99 8.35 21.15
N ASN A 335 18.82 9.38 21.11
CA ASN A 335 19.93 9.49 20.15
C ASN A 335 19.50 9.52 18.67
N ALA A 336 18.23 9.79 18.35
CA ALA A 336 17.78 9.94 16.98
C ALA A 336 18.57 11.04 16.26
N SER A 337 19.35 10.64 15.25
CA SER A 337 20.06 11.56 14.35
C SER A 337 19.24 11.81 13.09
N THR A 338 19.49 12.92 12.39
CA THR A 338 18.84 13.19 11.09
C THR A 338 19.07 12.04 10.11
N LEU A 339 20.29 11.51 10.03
CA LEU A 339 20.59 10.36 9.17
C LEU A 339 19.85 9.09 9.61
N GLY A 340 19.79 8.81 10.91
CA GLY A 340 19.02 7.69 11.46
C GLY A 340 17.53 7.79 11.11
N VAL A 341 16.91 8.95 11.28
CA VAL A 341 15.51 9.18 10.92
C VAL A 341 15.29 9.04 9.41
N CYS A 342 16.19 9.58 8.57
CA CYS A 342 16.12 9.39 7.13
C CYS A 342 16.23 7.90 6.74
N ASN A 343 17.10 7.14 7.41
CA ASN A 343 17.22 5.71 7.21
C ASN A 343 15.99 4.95 7.72
N THR A 344 15.35 5.38 8.80
CA THR A 344 14.07 4.81 9.26
C THR A 344 12.95 5.09 8.25
N VAL A 345 12.88 6.28 7.65
CA VAL A 345 11.96 6.55 6.52
C VAL A 345 12.25 5.60 5.35
N LEU A 346 13.53 5.42 5.00
CA LEU A 346 13.95 4.52 3.94
C LEU A 346 13.62 3.04 4.25
N ALA A 347 13.78 2.60 5.50
CA ALA A 347 13.33 1.29 5.97
C ALA A 347 11.82 1.15 5.81
N GLY A 348 11.08 2.23 6.05
CA GLY A 348 9.65 2.28 5.77
C GLY A 348 9.30 2.07 4.29
N VAL A 349 10.08 2.64 3.38
CA VAL A 349 9.93 2.40 1.93
C VAL A 349 10.25 0.95 1.59
N TRP A 350 11.36 0.43 2.11
CA TRP A 350 11.80 -0.97 1.94
C TRP A 350 10.72 -1.97 2.36
N LEU A 351 10.12 -1.77 3.53
CA LEU A 351 9.03 -2.61 4.05
C LEU A 351 7.74 -2.46 3.22
N SER A 352 7.45 -1.25 2.73
CA SER A 352 6.31 -1.04 1.82
C SER A 352 6.52 -1.73 0.46
N ILE A 353 7.75 -1.77 -0.06
CA ILE A 353 8.08 -2.54 -1.27
C ILE A 353 7.86 -4.02 -1.00
N ALA A 354 8.34 -4.56 0.13
CA ALA A 354 8.11 -5.95 0.51
C ALA A 354 6.61 -6.29 0.54
N TYR A 355 5.80 -5.41 1.14
CA TYR A 355 4.34 -5.54 1.10
C TYR A 355 3.79 -5.56 -0.33
N LEU A 356 4.24 -4.66 -1.21
CA LEU A 356 3.77 -4.58 -2.59
C LEU A 356 4.06 -5.85 -3.40
N LYS A 357 5.15 -6.57 -3.07
CA LYS A 357 5.55 -7.81 -3.77
C LYS A 357 4.63 -8.99 -3.46
N THR A 358 4.18 -9.15 -2.21
CA THR A 358 3.37 -10.31 -1.81
C THR A 358 1.90 -9.96 -1.56
N ARG A 359 1.60 -8.67 -1.38
CA ARG A 359 0.28 -8.15 -1.00
C ARG A 359 -0.25 -8.72 0.32
N ARG A 360 0.67 -9.23 1.16
CA ARG A 360 0.48 -9.76 2.51
C ARG A 360 1.45 -9.09 3.48
N LEU A 361 1.11 -9.12 4.77
CA LEU A 361 1.93 -8.48 5.80
C LEU A 361 3.08 -9.36 6.30
N TRP A 362 3.10 -10.65 5.97
CA TRP A 362 4.07 -11.57 6.56
C TRP A 362 5.52 -11.34 6.12
N LEU A 363 5.76 -10.99 4.85
CA LEU A 363 7.10 -10.63 4.39
C LEU A 363 7.67 -9.39 5.11
N PRO A 364 6.98 -8.22 5.14
CA PRO A 364 7.48 -7.07 5.88
C PRO A 364 7.58 -7.34 7.38
N ILE A 365 6.65 -8.08 8.00
CA ILE A 365 6.77 -8.46 9.43
C ILE A 365 8.03 -9.28 9.66
N GLY A 366 8.32 -10.26 8.80
CA GLY A 366 9.53 -11.08 8.89
C GLY A 366 10.80 -10.23 8.75
N LEU A 367 10.86 -9.38 7.73
CA LEU A 367 11.99 -8.47 7.49
C LEU A 367 12.25 -7.56 8.69
N HIS A 368 11.20 -6.95 9.23
CA HIS A 368 11.30 -6.04 10.36
C HIS A 368 11.71 -6.77 11.64
N ALA A 369 11.02 -7.86 11.98
CA ALA A 369 11.32 -8.65 13.18
C ALA A 369 12.74 -9.24 13.13
N GLY A 370 13.15 -9.75 11.96
CA GLY A 370 14.49 -10.32 11.77
C GLY A 370 15.60 -9.28 11.89
N TRP A 371 15.37 -8.07 11.37
CA TRP A 371 16.31 -6.96 11.50
C TRP A 371 16.54 -6.60 12.97
N ASN A 372 15.46 -6.34 13.72
CA ASN A 372 15.53 -5.95 15.13
C ASN A 372 16.06 -7.08 16.02
N PHE A 373 15.58 -8.31 15.80
CA PHE A 373 16.03 -9.48 16.56
C PHE A 373 17.53 -9.75 16.35
N THR A 374 18.01 -9.77 15.10
CA THR A 374 19.42 -10.04 14.85
C THR A 374 20.31 -8.92 15.39
N MET A 375 19.90 -7.66 15.23
CA MET A 375 20.64 -6.53 15.77
C MET A 375 20.78 -6.63 17.30
N SER A 376 19.68 -6.83 18.01
CA SER A 376 19.69 -6.85 19.48
C SER A 376 20.08 -8.21 20.07
N ALA A 377 19.35 -9.27 19.75
CA ALA A 377 19.52 -10.58 20.38
C ALA A 377 20.81 -11.27 19.93
N ILE A 378 21.21 -11.16 18.66
CA ILE A 378 22.46 -11.79 18.20
C ILE A 378 23.66 -10.92 18.52
N TYR A 379 23.65 -9.65 18.12
CA TYR A 379 24.84 -8.79 18.22
C TYR A 379 24.91 -7.90 19.47
N GLY A 380 23.83 -7.75 20.23
CA GLY A 380 23.80 -6.86 21.40
C GLY A 380 23.86 -5.38 21.04
N LEU A 381 23.40 -5.02 19.84
CA LEU A 381 23.39 -3.65 19.33
C LEU A 381 22.07 -2.94 19.66
N THR A 382 22.15 -1.61 19.78
CA THR A 382 20.99 -0.74 20.00
C THR A 382 20.07 -0.75 18.78
N VAL A 383 18.75 -0.87 18.99
CA VAL A 383 17.73 -0.83 17.93
C VAL A 383 17.08 0.55 17.92
N SER A 384 17.35 1.35 16.89
CA SER A 384 16.81 2.71 16.72
C SER A 384 16.90 3.57 17.98
N GLY A 385 18.06 3.56 18.63
CA GLY A 385 18.32 4.33 19.85
C GLY A 385 17.82 3.71 21.15
N ILE A 386 16.99 2.67 21.05
CA ILE A 386 16.43 1.96 22.19
C ILE A 386 17.39 0.84 22.57
N GLN A 387 18.15 1.08 23.64
CA GLN A 387 18.95 0.04 24.28
C GLN A 387 18.08 -0.69 25.30
N GLU A 388 17.04 -1.33 24.79
CA GLU A 388 16.19 -2.17 25.60
C GLU A 388 16.98 -3.43 25.95
N ARG A 389 17.28 -3.62 27.24
CA ARG A 389 17.74 -4.91 27.78
C ARG A 389 16.58 -5.92 27.79
N ILE A 390 15.85 -6.02 26.68
CA ILE A 390 14.80 -7.01 26.50
C ILE A 390 15.50 -8.32 26.15
N GLY A 391 15.80 -9.06 27.21
CA GLY A 391 16.47 -10.35 27.15
C GLY A 391 17.98 -10.29 27.37
N ALA A 392 18.66 -11.29 26.82
CA ALA A 392 20.11 -11.45 26.81
C ALA A 392 20.54 -11.53 25.36
N SER A 393 21.65 -10.89 24.99
CA SER A 393 22.24 -11.04 23.66
C SER A 393 23.26 -12.18 23.65
N LEU A 394 23.50 -12.77 22.48
CA LEU A 394 24.49 -13.82 22.28
C LEU A 394 25.91 -13.25 22.25
N CYS A 395 26.08 -12.17 21.50
CA CYS A 395 27.32 -11.40 21.43
C CYS A 395 27.16 -10.05 22.15
N ARG A 396 28.30 -9.46 22.45
CA ARG A 396 28.45 -8.06 22.83
C ARG A 396 29.27 -7.37 21.74
N ALA A 397 28.59 -6.59 20.91
CA ALA A 397 29.25 -5.71 19.97
C ALA A 397 29.63 -4.39 20.66
N VAL A 398 30.88 -3.98 20.48
CA VAL A 398 31.38 -2.65 20.82
C VAL A 398 31.72 -1.95 19.53
N GLN A 399 31.12 -0.79 19.30
CA GLN A 399 31.36 0.04 18.12
C GLN A 399 32.11 1.31 18.50
N ASP A 400 33.05 1.71 17.65
CA ASP A 400 33.82 2.94 17.77
C ASP A 400 33.93 3.64 16.40
N GLY A 401 34.25 4.94 16.41
CA GLY A 401 34.34 5.73 15.19
C GLY A 401 33.10 6.59 14.92
N PRO A 402 33.04 7.22 13.73
CA PRO A 402 32.10 8.31 13.48
C PRO A 402 30.65 7.81 13.34
N ALA A 403 29.72 8.57 13.91
CA ALA A 403 28.30 8.21 13.92
C ALA A 403 27.68 8.04 12.53
N TRP A 404 28.17 8.73 11.50
CA TRP A 404 27.67 8.54 10.13
C TRP A 404 28.01 7.16 9.56
N LEU A 405 28.98 6.43 10.15
CA LEU A 405 29.40 5.10 9.71
C LEU A 405 28.75 4.00 10.57
N THR A 406 28.91 4.11 11.89
CA THR A 406 28.44 3.11 12.87
C THR A 406 26.99 3.31 13.30
N GLY A 407 26.44 4.49 13.02
CA GLY A 407 25.17 4.97 13.56
C GLY A 407 25.21 5.43 15.02
N GLY A 408 26.40 5.39 15.66
CA GLY A 408 26.60 5.83 17.04
C GLY A 408 25.65 5.16 18.02
N SER A 409 25.14 5.92 18.99
CA SER A 409 24.20 5.42 20.00
C SER A 409 22.80 5.12 19.47
N TYR A 410 22.48 5.50 18.21
CA TYR A 410 21.23 5.09 17.55
C TYR A 410 21.29 3.62 17.11
N GLY A 411 22.49 3.06 16.94
CA GLY A 411 22.71 1.73 16.37
C GLY A 411 22.97 1.77 14.86
N PRO A 412 23.30 0.63 14.22
CA PRO A 412 23.74 0.55 12.83
C PRO A 412 22.81 1.24 11.81
N GLU A 413 21.52 1.35 12.12
CA GLU A 413 20.52 2.08 11.35
C GLU A 413 20.85 3.56 11.13
N GLY A 414 21.63 4.17 12.03
CA GLY A 414 22.09 5.54 11.90
C GLY A 414 23.20 5.76 10.87
N GLY A 415 23.78 4.68 10.31
CA GLY A 415 24.95 4.75 9.45
C GLY A 415 24.65 4.70 7.94
N LEU A 416 25.58 5.20 7.13
CA LEU A 416 25.52 5.14 5.66
C LEU A 416 25.56 3.71 5.11
N LEU A 417 26.16 2.76 5.84
CA LEU A 417 26.13 1.36 5.44
C LEU A 417 24.69 0.82 5.44
N ALA A 418 23.88 1.19 6.45
CA ALA A 418 22.46 0.84 6.48
C ALA A 418 21.70 1.50 5.32
N THR A 419 22.00 2.76 4.98
CA THR A 419 21.44 3.42 3.79
C THR A 419 21.68 2.61 2.53
N GLY A 420 22.94 2.21 2.28
CA GLY A 420 23.32 1.43 1.11
C GLY A 420 22.63 0.06 1.06
N VAL A 421 22.59 -0.65 2.19
CA VAL A 421 21.92 -1.95 2.30
C VAL A 421 20.42 -1.82 2.05
N LEU A 422 19.74 -0.83 2.65
CA LEU A 422 18.30 -0.60 2.46
C LEU A 422 17.95 -0.22 1.02
N ILE A 423 18.74 0.64 0.36
CA ILE A 423 18.54 0.96 -1.07
C ILE A 423 18.77 -0.28 -1.92
N GLY A 424 19.88 -0.98 -1.73
CA GLY A 424 20.26 -2.16 -2.51
C GLY A 424 19.21 -3.26 -2.44
N THR A 425 18.73 -3.58 -1.24
CA THR A 425 17.70 -4.61 -1.05
C THR A 425 16.31 -4.14 -1.49
N SER A 426 15.98 -2.85 -1.39
CA SER A 426 14.76 -2.29 -1.98
C SER A 426 14.73 -2.47 -3.49
N LEU A 427 15.84 -2.14 -4.18
CA LEU A 427 15.98 -2.34 -5.62
C LEU A 427 15.93 -3.82 -6.00
N TRP A 428 16.61 -4.68 -5.23
CA TRP A 428 16.59 -6.12 -5.45
C TRP A 428 15.20 -6.73 -5.25
N LEU A 429 14.49 -6.38 -4.17
CA LEU A 429 13.12 -6.82 -3.91
C LEU A 429 12.18 -6.37 -5.04
N TRP A 430 12.32 -5.13 -5.49
CA TRP A 430 11.55 -4.59 -6.59
C TRP A 430 11.73 -5.43 -7.87
N ARG A 431 12.98 -5.70 -8.24
CA ARG A 431 13.35 -6.42 -9.47
C ARG A 431 13.10 -7.93 -9.42
N THR A 432 13.10 -8.54 -8.24
CA THR A 432 13.00 -10.00 -8.10
C THR A 432 11.63 -10.51 -8.58
N PRO A 433 11.56 -11.38 -9.61
CA PRO A 433 10.28 -11.85 -10.16
C PRO A 433 9.64 -12.97 -9.34
N HIS A 434 10.39 -13.59 -8.42
CA HIS A 434 9.96 -14.76 -7.65
C HIS A 434 8.98 -14.45 -6.52
N LEU A 435 8.98 -13.21 -6.02
CA LEU A 435 8.00 -12.75 -5.04
C LEU A 435 6.81 -12.14 -5.79
N ARG A 436 5.68 -12.83 -5.72
CA ARG A 436 4.41 -12.41 -6.34
C ARG A 436 3.24 -12.67 -5.38
N PRO A 437 2.14 -11.92 -5.50
CA PRO A 437 0.94 -12.19 -4.74
C PRO A 437 0.45 -13.62 -5.00
N SER A 438 0.06 -14.35 -3.95
CA SER A 438 -0.60 -15.64 -4.14
C SER A 438 -2.03 -15.46 -4.68
N GLU A 439 -2.62 -16.53 -5.20
CA GLU A 439 -4.02 -16.51 -5.65
C GLU A 439 -4.97 -16.09 -4.54
N GLU A 440 -4.77 -16.55 -3.30
CA GLU A 440 -5.57 -16.14 -2.15
C GLU A 440 -5.38 -14.66 -1.81
N ALA A 441 -4.16 -14.12 -1.90
CA ALA A 441 -3.90 -12.70 -1.68
C ALA A 441 -4.59 -11.83 -2.74
N ILE A 442 -4.73 -12.33 -3.96
CA ILE A 442 -5.49 -11.69 -5.05
C ILE A 442 -6.99 -11.82 -4.78
N ALA A 443 -7.48 -13.00 -4.44
CA ALA A 443 -8.91 -13.28 -4.21
C ALA A 443 -9.47 -12.63 -2.93
N ALA A 444 -8.60 -12.28 -1.98
CA ALA A 444 -8.97 -11.60 -0.75
C ALA A 444 -9.28 -10.12 -0.95
N ARG A 445 -8.87 -9.51 -2.07
CA ARG A 445 -8.95 -8.06 -2.30
C ARG A 445 -10.24 -7.64 -2.95
#